data_AF-L7JZW3-F1
#
_entry.id   AF-L7JZW3-F1
#
_cell.length_a   1.000
_cell.length_b   1.000
_cell.length_c   1.000
_cell.angle_alpha   90.00
_cell.angle_beta   90.00
_cell.angle_gamma   90.00
#
_symmetry.space_group_name_H-M   'P 1'
#
loop_
_entity.id
_entity.type
_entity.pdbx_description
1 polymer ?
#
loop_
_entity_poly.entity_id
_entity_poly.type
_entity_poly.pdbx_seq_one_letter_code
_entity_poly.pdbx_strand_id
1 'polypeptide(L)'
;MLTSLSIKDLWVTSNATFIALYSLYVSSWIIRLPFAVGVPRIMTNMSVATAYFLTLYPQKHNLDLILENTNTFCLLFFLTNPPLLYMLPFYISSIVNISSVVITHPKLKRYGFASYCHGINKNRESIIMISYIIELCMIPLVVLFSVLGYSSFFNMVSYGLLIRMSLKIDMMMRRALLIILQVIDSKIVNLPKDWQKLYMDLKDYMQVKHMVVSEEVKDK
;
A
#
# COMPACT_ATOMS: atom_id res chain seq x y z
N MET A 1 -5.87 -24.65 -28.07
CA MET A 1 -7.05 -24.38 -27.23
C MET A 1 -6.63 -23.36 -26.17
N LEU A 2 -6.63 -22.06 -26.53
CA LEU A 2 -6.37 -20.98 -25.58
C LEU A 2 -7.64 -20.79 -24.75
N THR A 3 -7.68 -21.34 -23.54
CA THR A 3 -8.75 -21.06 -22.58
C THR A 3 -8.80 -19.55 -22.36
N SER A 4 -9.93 -18.91 -22.64
CA SER A 4 -10.14 -17.49 -22.35
C SER A 4 -9.99 -17.28 -20.85
N LEU A 5 -8.81 -16.83 -20.40
CA LEU A 5 -8.59 -16.47 -19.01
C LEU A 5 -9.55 -15.35 -18.63
N SER A 6 -10.28 -15.54 -17.52
CA SER A 6 -11.11 -14.45 -17.00
C SER A 6 -10.23 -13.37 -16.37
N ILE A 7 -10.73 -12.13 -16.32
CA ILE A 7 -10.06 -11.01 -15.65
C ILE A 7 -9.75 -11.34 -14.19
N LYS A 8 -10.66 -12.08 -13.54
CA LYS A 8 -10.48 -12.54 -12.17
C LYS A 8 -9.31 -13.52 -12.05
N ASP A 9 -9.18 -14.46 -12.98
CA ASP A 9 -8.07 -15.42 -12.98
C ASP A 9 -6.73 -14.70 -13.19
N LEU A 10 -6.68 -13.76 -14.14
CA LEU A 10 -5.49 -12.92 -14.35
C LEU A 10 -5.14 -12.12 -13.09
N TRP A 11 -6.14 -11.54 -12.42
CA TRP A 11 -5.91 -10.78 -11.19
C TRP A 11 -5.36 -11.67 -10.06
N VAL A 12 -5.92 -12.87 -9.89
CA VAL A 12 -5.43 -13.87 -8.92
C VAL A 12 -4.00 -14.29 -9.26
N THR A 13 -3.72 -14.60 -10.52
CA THR A 13 -2.38 -15.00 -10.97
C THR A 13 -1.37 -13.87 -10.75
N SER A 14 -1.70 -12.63 -11.12
CA SER A 14 -0.84 -11.47 -10.90
C SER A 14 -0.49 -11.24 -9.42
N ASN A 15 -1.49 -11.31 -8.52
CA ASN A 15 -1.26 -11.22 -7.08
C ASN A 15 -0.42 -12.39 -6.56
N ALA A 16 -0.70 -13.63 -6.99
CA ALA A 16 0.05 -14.81 -6.57
C ALA A 16 1.51 -14.76 -7.05
N THR A 17 1.76 -14.33 -8.29
CA THR A 17 3.10 -14.11 -8.83
C THR A 17 3.83 -13.03 -8.05
N PHE A 18 3.17 -11.90 -7.75
CA PHE A 18 3.74 -10.85 -6.93
C PHE A 18 4.12 -11.35 -5.53
N ILE A 19 3.23 -12.09 -4.86
CA ILE A 19 3.49 -12.69 -3.55
C ILE A 19 4.71 -13.61 -3.63
N ALA A 20 4.78 -14.50 -4.62
CA ALA A 20 5.91 -15.41 -4.78
C ALA A 20 7.24 -14.69 -5.00
N LEU A 21 7.28 -13.72 -5.93
CA LEU A 21 8.48 -12.94 -6.23
C LEU A 21 8.93 -12.11 -5.02
N TYR A 22 7.98 -11.46 -4.34
CA TYR A 22 8.31 -10.66 -3.16
C TYR A 22 8.72 -11.51 -1.95
N SER A 23 8.14 -12.70 -1.79
CA SER A 23 8.54 -13.67 -0.77
C SER A 23 9.97 -14.15 -0.97
N LEU A 24 10.37 -14.37 -2.22
CA LEU A 24 11.75 -14.69 -2.59
C LEU A 24 12.70 -13.52 -2.28
N TYR A 25 12.27 -12.29 -2.56
CA TYR A 25 13.02 -11.11 -2.16
C TYR A 25 13.18 -11.05 -0.63
N VAL A 26 12.11 -11.16 0.15
CA VAL A 26 12.21 -11.10 1.63
C VAL A 26 13.06 -12.24 2.18
N SER A 27 12.91 -13.46 1.65
CA SER A 27 13.70 -14.60 2.11
C SER A 27 15.19 -14.47 1.79
N SER A 28 15.57 -13.71 0.76
CA SER A 28 16.97 -13.44 0.43
C SER A 28 17.72 -12.65 1.52
N TRP A 29 17.00 -11.88 2.34
CA TRP A 29 17.58 -11.12 3.45
C TRP A 29 17.83 -12.01 4.67
N ILE A 30 17.03 -13.06 4.82
CA ILE A 30 17.08 -13.99 5.97
C ILE A 30 18.04 -15.15 5.67
N ILE A 31 17.89 -15.75 4.49
CA ILE A 31 18.69 -16.86 4.01
C ILE A 31 19.50 -16.28 2.86
N ARG A 32 20.83 -16.20 2.98
CA ARG A 32 21.75 -15.75 1.91
C ARG A 32 21.73 -16.75 0.73
N LEU A 33 20.59 -16.86 0.04
CA LEU A 33 20.40 -17.71 -1.11
C LEU A 33 21.02 -17.02 -2.33
N PRO A 34 22.02 -17.63 -2.99
CA PRO A 34 22.75 -16.99 -4.09
C PRO A 34 21.84 -16.64 -5.28
N PHE A 35 20.73 -17.34 -5.48
CA PHE A 35 19.77 -17.09 -6.56
C PHE A 35 18.72 -16.02 -6.23
N ALA A 36 18.48 -15.74 -4.94
CA ALA A 36 17.45 -14.78 -4.53
C ALA A 36 17.89 -13.32 -4.72
N VAL A 37 19.20 -13.08 -4.89
CA VAL A 37 19.79 -11.79 -5.30
C VAL A 37 19.31 -11.37 -6.70
N GLY A 38 18.76 -12.30 -7.50
CA GLY A 38 18.36 -12.08 -8.88
C GLY A 38 16.86 -11.79 -9.12
N VAL A 39 16.02 -11.59 -8.09
CA VAL A 39 14.59 -11.31 -8.33
C VAL A 39 14.44 -10.01 -9.13
N PRO A 40 13.95 -10.04 -10.38
CA PRO A 40 13.95 -8.85 -11.22
C PRO A 40 12.91 -7.85 -10.70
N ARG A 41 13.39 -6.69 -10.21
CA ARG A 41 12.54 -5.61 -9.68
C ARG A 41 11.39 -5.24 -10.64
N ILE A 42 11.70 -5.21 -11.93
CA ILE A 42 10.72 -4.91 -13.00
C ILE A 42 9.61 -5.96 -13.03
N MET A 43 9.93 -7.25 -12.93
CA MET A 43 8.91 -8.31 -12.93
C MET A 43 7.99 -8.22 -11.71
N THR A 44 8.57 -7.95 -10.53
CA THR A 44 7.79 -7.76 -9.31
C THR A 44 6.87 -6.54 -9.44
N ASN A 45 7.39 -5.39 -9.89
CA ASN A 45 6.61 -4.18 -10.15
C ASN A 45 5.49 -4.40 -11.17
N MET A 46 5.79 -5.07 -12.29
CA MET A 46 4.80 -5.32 -13.34
C MET A 46 3.71 -6.29 -12.91
N SER A 47 4.03 -7.31 -12.10
CA SER A 47 3.01 -8.22 -11.57
C SER A 47 1.98 -7.50 -10.69
N VAL A 48 2.43 -6.64 -9.77
CA VAL A 48 1.54 -5.86 -8.91
C VAL A 48 0.83 -4.74 -9.67
N ALA A 49 1.51 -4.06 -10.60
CA ALA A 49 0.89 -3.08 -11.49
C ALA A 49 -0.25 -3.70 -12.30
N THR A 50 -0.05 -4.91 -12.83
CA THR A 50 -1.10 -5.66 -13.56
C THR A 50 -2.28 -5.97 -12.64
N ALA A 51 -2.03 -6.39 -11.39
CA ALA A 51 -3.10 -6.62 -10.43
C ALA A 51 -3.94 -5.35 -10.19
N TYR A 52 -3.32 -4.18 -10.02
CA TYR A 52 -4.03 -2.91 -9.86
C TYR A 52 -4.72 -2.45 -11.15
N PHE A 53 -4.14 -2.67 -12.32
CA PHE A 53 -4.80 -2.36 -13.59
C PHE A 53 -6.08 -3.18 -13.78
N LEU A 54 -6.06 -4.47 -13.44
CA LEU A 54 -7.21 -5.36 -13.59
C LEU A 54 -8.39 -4.98 -12.67
N THR A 55 -8.14 -4.31 -11.53
CA THR A 55 -9.23 -3.81 -10.67
C THR A 55 -9.91 -2.56 -11.25
N LEU A 56 -9.27 -1.85 -12.16
CA LEU A 56 -9.83 -0.68 -12.86
C LEU A 56 -10.66 -1.08 -14.09
N TYR A 57 -10.47 -2.30 -14.62
CA TYR A 57 -11.15 -2.77 -15.82
C TYR A 57 -12.70 -2.65 -15.78
N PRO A 58 -13.40 -2.91 -14.67
CA PRO A 58 -14.85 -2.71 -14.60
C PRO A 58 -15.29 -1.25 -14.85
N GLN A 59 -14.41 -0.29 -14.60
CA GLN A 59 -14.67 1.15 -14.75
C GLN A 59 -14.17 1.70 -16.10
N LYS A 60 -13.75 0.85 -17.05
CA LYS A 60 -13.09 1.23 -18.31
C LYS A 60 -13.82 2.27 -19.19
N HIS A 61 -15.12 2.45 -19.00
CA HIS A 61 -15.94 3.38 -19.77
C HIS A 61 -16.11 4.76 -19.13
N ASN A 62 -15.64 4.96 -17.89
CA ASN A 62 -15.78 6.21 -17.17
C ASN A 62 -14.41 6.64 -16.61
N LEU A 63 -13.78 7.58 -17.31
CA LEU A 63 -12.44 8.09 -16.95
C LEU A 63 -12.45 8.82 -15.60
N ASP A 64 -13.52 9.53 -15.27
CA ASP A 64 -13.62 10.27 -14.00
C ASP A 64 -13.59 9.29 -12.82
N LEU A 65 -14.34 8.18 -12.91
CA LEU A 65 -14.33 7.13 -11.89
C LEU A 65 -12.97 6.43 -11.77
N ILE A 66 -12.21 6.31 -12.86
CA ILE A 66 -10.85 5.76 -12.83
C ILE A 66 -9.91 6.72 -12.10
N LEU A 67 -9.99 8.03 -12.38
CA LEU A 67 -9.13 9.04 -11.74
C LEU A 67 -9.46 9.25 -10.25
N GLU A 68 -10.69 8.95 -9.84
CA GLU A 68 -11.10 8.94 -8.43
C GLU A 68 -10.80 7.61 -7.71
N ASN A 69 -10.21 6.63 -8.39
CA ASN A 69 -9.86 5.35 -7.78
C ASN A 69 -8.42 5.36 -7.25
N THR A 70 -8.23 5.05 -5.97
CA THR A 70 -6.91 4.93 -5.35
C THR A 70 -5.99 3.94 -6.09
N ASN A 71 -6.55 2.87 -6.68
CA ASN A 71 -5.80 1.88 -7.44
C ASN A 71 -5.09 2.44 -8.68
N THR A 72 -5.59 3.55 -9.24
CA THR A 72 -4.93 4.26 -10.35
C THR A 72 -3.59 4.83 -9.91
N PHE A 73 -3.53 5.38 -8.70
CA PHE A 73 -2.29 5.92 -8.14
C PHE A 73 -1.33 4.80 -7.72
N CYS A 74 -1.85 3.66 -7.25
CA CYS A 74 -1.04 2.45 -7.04
C CYS A 74 -0.41 1.97 -8.35
N LEU A 75 -1.19 1.89 -9.43
CA LEU A 75 -0.69 1.54 -10.76
C LEU A 75 0.42 2.49 -11.21
N LEU A 76 0.16 3.81 -11.16
CA LEU A 76 1.15 4.82 -11.54
C LEU A 76 2.44 4.72 -10.72
N PHE A 77 2.33 4.53 -9.41
CA PHE A 77 3.49 4.32 -8.54
C PHE A 77 4.32 3.13 -9.00
N PHE A 78 3.72 1.97 -9.26
CA PHE A 78 4.50 0.80 -9.68
C PHE A 78 5.10 0.89 -11.08
N LEU A 79 4.49 1.66 -11.98
CA LEU A 79 5.07 1.97 -13.30
C LEU A 79 6.34 2.82 -13.20
N THR A 80 6.54 3.57 -12.10
CA THR A 80 7.81 4.28 -11.85
C THR A 80 8.96 3.36 -11.44
N ASN A 81 8.72 2.04 -11.34
CA ASN A 81 9.69 1.01 -10.95
C ASN A 81 10.33 1.28 -9.57
N PRO A 82 9.53 1.46 -8.50
CA PRO A 82 10.02 1.77 -7.17
C PRO A 82 10.93 0.65 -6.63
N PRO A 83 11.86 0.99 -5.70
CA PRO A 83 12.61 0.02 -4.91
C PRO A 83 11.69 -1.02 -4.27
N LEU A 84 12.15 -2.28 -4.24
CA LEU A 84 11.38 -3.41 -3.70
C LEU A 84 10.94 -3.16 -2.25
N LEU A 85 11.74 -2.46 -1.45
CA LEU A 85 11.39 -2.11 -0.07
C LEU A 85 10.01 -1.45 0.07
N TYR A 86 9.60 -0.61 -0.90
CA TYR A 86 8.34 0.12 -0.84
C TYR A 86 7.11 -0.76 -1.12
N MET A 87 7.31 -2.01 -1.55
CA MET A 87 6.23 -2.94 -1.88
C MET A 87 5.64 -3.64 -0.65
N LEU A 88 6.27 -3.54 0.52
CA LEU A 88 5.86 -4.24 1.74
C LEU A 88 4.37 -4.08 2.11
N PRO A 89 3.77 -2.87 2.14
CA PRO A 89 2.34 -2.75 2.44
C PRO A 89 1.47 -3.44 1.38
N PHE A 90 1.82 -3.29 0.10
CA PHE A 90 1.11 -3.92 -1.01
C PHE A 90 1.21 -5.45 -0.99
N TYR A 91 2.33 -6.00 -0.52
CA TYR A 91 2.51 -7.43 -0.29
C TYR A 91 1.53 -7.97 0.76
N ILE A 92 1.39 -7.26 1.89
CA ILE A 92 0.43 -7.61 2.95
C ILE A 92 -1.00 -7.59 2.39
N SER A 93 -1.36 -6.52 1.69
CA SER A 93 -2.68 -6.39 1.05
C SER A 93 -2.95 -7.50 0.02
N SER A 94 -1.93 -7.88 -0.76
CA SER A 94 -2.05 -8.97 -1.75
C SER A 94 -2.27 -10.33 -1.07
N ILE A 95 -1.60 -10.61 0.05
CA ILE A 95 -1.84 -11.82 0.85
C ILE A 95 -3.28 -11.87 1.35
N VAL A 96 -3.81 -10.77 1.89
CA VAL A 96 -5.19 -10.68 2.38
C VAL A 96 -6.20 -10.90 1.23
N ASN A 97 -5.92 -10.32 0.07
CA ASN A 97 -6.75 -10.48 -1.12
C ASN A 97 -6.78 -11.93 -1.61
N ILE A 98 -5.62 -12.59 -1.71
CA ILE A 98 -5.54 -14.00 -2.10
C ILE A 98 -6.15 -14.91 -1.04
N SER A 99 -5.96 -14.62 0.26
CA SER A 99 -6.56 -15.43 1.32
C SER A 99 -8.09 -15.42 1.24
N SER A 100 -8.71 -14.28 0.90
CA SER A 100 -10.16 -14.20 0.65
C SER A 100 -10.61 -15.09 -0.53
N VAL A 101 -9.82 -15.16 -1.60
CA VAL A 101 -10.10 -16.03 -2.75
C VAL A 101 -10.00 -17.51 -2.39
N VAL A 102 -8.95 -17.90 -1.65
CA VAL A 102 -8.74 -19.28 -1.21
C VAL A 102 -9.92 -19.79 -0.37
N ILE A 103 -10.46 -18.96 0.52
CA ILE A 103 -11.63 -19.32 1.36
C ILE A 103 -12.95 -19.27 0.60
N THR A 104 -13.03 -18.64 -0.56
CA THR A 104 -14.28 -18.67 -1.34
C THR A 104 -14.28 -19.79 -2.38
N HIS A 105 -13.11 -20.30 -2.76
CA HIS A 105 -12.98 -21.31 -3.81
C HIS A 105 -13.00 -22.76 -3.26
N PRO A 106 -13.99 -23.59 -3.59
CA PRO A 106 -14.19 -24.91 -2.97
C PRO A 106 -13.04 -25.90 -3.24
N LYS A 107 -12.35 -25.77 -4.37
CA LYS A 107 -11.17 -26.59 -4.68
C LYS A 107 -9.95 -26.23 -3.81
N LEU A 108 -9.77 -24.94 -3.48
CA LEU A 108 -8.60 -24.46 -2.75
C LEU A 108 -8.74 -24.63 -1.24
N LYS A 109 -9.97 -24.66 -0.72
CA LYS A 109 -10.27 -24.95 0.70
C LYS A 109 -9.72 -26.27 1.22
N ARG A 110 -9.50 -27.25 0.33
CA ARG A 110 -9.11 -28.62 0.70
C ARG A 110 -7.64 -28.73 1.09
N TYR A 111 -6.81 -27.73 0.79
CA TYR A 111 -5.39 -27.76 1.08
C TYR A 111 -5.08 -27.24 2.50
N GLY A 112 -4.00 -27.74 3.11
CA GLY A 112 -3.59 -27.38 4.47
C GLY A 112 -3.34 -25.88 4.70
N PHE A 113 -2.97 -25.13 3.64
CA PHE A 113 -2.76 -23.68 3.75
C PHE A 113 -4.08 -22.88 3.95
N ALA A 114 -5.25 -23.50 3.69
CA ALA A 114 -6.54 -22.84 3.87
C ALA A 114 -6.81 -22.44 5.34
N SER A 115 -6.27 -23.19 6.30
CA SER A 115 -6.36 -22.85 7.74
C SER A 115 -5.66 -21.52 8.05
N TYR A 116 -4.46 -21.30 7.50
CA TYR A 116 -3.74 -20.03 7.62
C TYR A 116 -4.51 -18.89 6.96
N CYS A 117 -5.06 -19.11 5.77
CA CYS A 117 -5.91 -18.13 5.11
C CYS A 117 -7.13 -17.75 5.97
N HIS A 118 -7.71 -18.71 6.71
CA HIS A 118 -8.81 -18.46 7.63
C HIS A 118 -8.41 -17.55 8.80
N GLY A 119 -7.24 -17.79 9.40
CA GLY A 119 -6.68 -16.90 10.41
C GLY A 119 -6.44 -15.48 9.89
N ILE A 120 -5.89 -15.34 8.69
CA ILE A 120 -5.68 -14.03 8.03
C ILE A 120 -7.01 -13.31 7.82
N ASN A 121 -8.03 -14.00 7.31
CA ASN A 121 -9.33 -13.38 7.07
C ASN A 121 -10.07 -13.03 8.37
N LYS A 122 -9.92 -13.82 9.44
CA LYS A 122 -10.48 -13.49 10.76
C LYS A 122 -9.94 -12.16 11.29
N ASN A 123 -8.66 -11.86 11.04
CA ASN A 123 -7.99 -10.64 11.46
C ASN A 123 -7.82 -9.63 10.33
N ARG A 124 -8.66 -9.71 9.28
CA ARG A 124 -8.49 -8.96 8.03
C ARG A 124 -8.36 -7.45 8.25
N GLU A 125 -9.26 -6.86 9.03
CA GLU A 125 -9.26 -5.42 9.29
C GLU A 125 -7.95 -4.97 9.95
N SER A 126 -7.49 -5.70 10.96
CA SER A 126 -6.24 -5.40 11.67
C SER A 126 -5.01 -5.53 10.75
N ILE A 127 -4.96 -6.56 9.90
CA ILE A 127 -3.85 -6.77 8.96
C ILE A 127 -3.81 -5.66 7.91
N ILE A 128 -4.97 -5.26 7.37
CA ILE A 128 -5.08 -4.13 6.44
C ILE A 128 -4.67 -2.82 7.14
N MET A 129 -5.09 -2.60 8.39
CA MET A 129 -4.69 -1.44 9.17
C MET A 129 -3.17 -1.36 9.34
N ILE A 130 -2.52 -2.48 9.65
CA ILE A 130 -1.05 -2.56 9.75
C ILE A 130 -0.40 -2.20 8.41
N SER A 131 -0.95 -2.67 7.28
CA SER A 131 -0.46 -2.29 5.95
C SER A 131 -0.49 -0.77 5.76
N TYR A 132 -1.60 -0.10 6.07
CA TYR A 132 -1.71 1.36 5.94
C TYR A 132 -0.76 2.11 6.89
N ILE A 133 -0.57 1.61 8.11
CA ILE A 133 0.41 2.19 9.04
C ILE A 133 1.82 2.09 8.46
N ILE A 134 2.20 0.93 7.92
CA ILE A 134 3.50 0.74 7.26
C ILE A 134 3.64 1.69 6.07
N GLU A 135 2.59 1.83 5.26
CA GLU A 135 2.57 2.72 4.09
C GLU A 135 2.81 4.20 4.50
N LEU A 136 2.15 4.69 5.55
CA LEU A 136 2.39 6.03 6.08
C LEU A 136 3.80 6.19 6.67
N CYS A 137 4.27 5.18 7.42
CA CYS A 137 5.62 5.19 8.01
C CYS A 137 6.74 5.11 6.96
N MET A 138 6.45 4.72 5.71
CA MET A 138 7.42 4.72 4.61
C MET A 138 7.64 6.11 4.00
N ILE A 139 6.78 7.11 4.28
CA ILE A 139 6.92 8.47 3.70
C ILE A 139 8.31 9.08 3.98
N PRO A 140 8.83 9.10 5.23
CA PRO A 140 10.16 9.64 5.50
C PRO A 140 11.27 8.86 4.79
N LEU A 141 11.11 7.54 4.66
CA LEU A 141 12.08 6.68 3.97
C LEU A 141 12.11 6.95 2.46
N VAL A 142 10.96 7.16 1.84
CA VAL A 142 10.85 7.53 0.41
C VAL A 142 11.52 8.87 0.15
N VAL A 143 11.27 9.87 1.00
CA VAL A 143 11.91 11.19 0.90
C VAL A 143 13.42 11.06 1.06
N LEU A 144 13.88 10.38 2.12
CA LEU A 144 15.30 10.20 2.41
C LEU A 144 16.04 9.51 1.26
N PHE A 145 15.50 8.39 0.74
CA PHE A 145 16.14 7.65 -0.34
C PHE A 145 16.16 8.42 -1.66
N SER A 146 15.17 9.28 -1.89
CA SER A 146 15.13 10.14 -3.08
C SER A 146 16.18 11.25 -2.97
N VAL A 147 16.34 11.87 -1.79
CA VAL A 147 17.39 12.88 -1.54
C VAL A 147 18.79 12.27 -1.64
N LEU A 148 18.97 11.04 -1.16
CA LEU A 148 20.24 10.31 -1.25
C LEU A 148 20.53 9.72 -2.64
N GLY A 149 19.63 9.87 -3.61
CA GLY A 149 19.79 9.35 -4.98
C GLY A 149 19.57 7.84 -5.15
N TYR A 150 19.11 7.14 -4.12
CA TYR A 150 18.77 5.70 -4.18
C TYR A 150 17.39 5.43 -4.82
N SER A 151 16.56 6.46 -4.93
CA SER A 151 15.23 6.40 -5.57
C SER A 151 15.04 7.59 -6.50
N SER A 152 14.25 7.41 -7.56
CA SER A 152 13.94 8.50 -8.49
C SER A 152 13.03 9.54 -7.83
N PHE A 153 13.15 10.81 -8.25
CA PHE A 153 12.23 11.86 -7.84
C PHE A 153 10.78 11.53 -8.23
N PHE A 154 10.57 10.85 -9.37
CA PHE A 154 9.25 10.39 -9.81
C PHE A 154 8.62 9.39 -8.84
N ASN A 155 9.40 8.51 -8.22
CA ASN A 155 8.91 7.59 -7.18
C ASN A 155 8.38 8.39 -5.98
N MET A 156 9.09 9.45 -5.57
CA MET A 156 8.67 10.30 -4.46
C MET A 156 7.36 11.04 -4.77
N VAL A 157 7.26 11.65 -5.94
CA VAL A 157 6.05 12.39 -6.36
C VAL A 157 4.86 11.44 -6.51
N SER A 158 5.03 10.30 -7.19
CA SER A 158 3.95 9.32 -7.38
C SER A 158 3.51 8.70 -6.04
N TYR A 159 4.45 8.42 -5.13
CA TYR A 159 4.11 7.97 -3.78
C TYR A 159 3.36 9.05 -2.99
N GLY A 160 3.79 10.30 -3.04
CA GLY A 160 3.09 11.41 -2.41
C GLY A 160 1.66 11.59 -2.92
N LEU A 161 1.45 11.46 -4.23
CA LEU A 161 0.12 11.47 -4.84
C LEU A 161 -0.73 10.28 -4.38
N LEU A 162 -0.15 9.08 -4.33
CA LEU A 162 -0.81 7.89 -3.81
C LEU A 162 -1.29 8.12 -2.38
N ILE A 163 -0.41 8.54 -1.47
CA ILE A 163 -0.77 8.82 -0.07
C ILE A 163 -1.87 9.88 0.02
N ARG A 164 -1.73 10.98 -0.73
CA ARG A 164 -2.72 12.07 -0.74
C ARG A 164 -4.10 11.55 -1.16
N MET A 165 -4.16 10.72 -2.20
CA MET A 165 -5.42 10.17 -2.71
C MET A 165 -5.98 9.11 -1.78
N SER A 166 -5.15 8.23 -1.23
CA SER A 166 -5.55 7.27 -0.18
C SER A 166 -6.14 7.97 1.04
N LEU A 167 -5.56 9.09 1.50
CA LEU A 167 -6.11 9.87 2.61
C LEU A 167 -7.42 10.59 2.26
N LYS A 168 -7.60 10.99 1.00
CA LYS A 168 -8.85 11.64 0.55
C LYS A 168 -10.00 10.64 0.48
N ILE A 169 -9.75 9.44 -0.05
CA ILE A 169 -10.79 8.47 -0.42
C ILE A 169 -11.00 7.44 0.68
N ASP A 170 -9.93 6.86 1.23
CA ASP A 170 -10.01 5.70 2.13
C ASP A 170 -10.15 6.12 3.60
N MET A 171 -11.20 5.63 4.27
CA MET A 171 -11.41 5.86 5.70
C MET A 171 -10.39 5.13 6.57
N MET A 172 -9.92 3.96 6.16
CA MET A 172 -8.95 3.16 6.90
C MET A 172 -7.57 3.84 6.89
N MET A 173 -7.17 4.44 5.78
CA MET A 173 -5.93 5.22 5.69
C MET A 173 -5.95 6.44 6.63
N ARG A 174 -7.10 7.14 6.73
CA ARG A 174 -7.28 8.24 7.69
C ARG A 174 -7.20 7.76 9.14
N ARG A 175 -7.82 6.61 9.44
CA ARG A 175 -7.74 5.99 10.78
C ARG A 175 -6.30 5.58 11.12
N ALA A 176 -5.54 5.04 10.18
CA ALA A 176 -4.12 4.73 10.35
C ALA A 176 -3.30 5.98 10.68
N LEU A 177 -3.54 7.09 9.98
CA LEU A 177 -2.89 8.37 10.27
C LEU A 177 -3.20 8.87 11.69
N LEU A 178 -4.46 8.80 12.12
CA LEU A 178 -4.85 9.17 13.48
C LEU A 178 -4.14 8.32 14.54
N ILE A 179 -4.01 7.01 14.32
CA ILE A 179 -3.26 6.11 15.22
C ILE A 179 -1.79 6.56 15.32
N ILE A 180 -1.14 6.85 14.20
CA ILE A 180 0.24 7.33 14.19
C ILE A 180 0.36 8.65 14.95
N LEU A 181 -0.55 9.60 14.71
CA LEU A 181 -0.56 10.88 15.41
C LEU A 181 -0.76 10.71 16.93
N GLN A 182 -1.68 9.84 17.36
CA GLN A 182 -1.89 9.53 18.78
C GLN A 182 -0.63 8.94 19.43
N VAL A 183 0.08 8.07 18.72
CA VAL A 183 1.36 7.52 19.20
C VAL A 183 2.40 8.62 19.33
N ILE A 184 2.54 9.51 18.33
CA ILE A 184 3.46 10.64 18.39
C ILE A 184 3.09 11.57 19.56
N ASP A 185 1.81 11.93 19.70
CA ASP A 185 1.29 12.75 20.80
C ASP A 185 1.67 12.15 22.17
N SER A 186 1.54 10.82 22.33
CA SER A 186 1.90 10.15 23.58
C SER A 186 3.40 10.15 23.87
N LYS A 187 4.24 10.26 22.83
CA LYS A 187 5.70 10.19 22.94
C LYS A 187 6.36 11.56 23.00
N ILE A 188 5.73 12.61 22.46
CA ILE A 188 6.30 13.96 22.39
C ILE A 188 6.65 14.51 23.78
N VAL A 189 5.87 14.15 24.80
CA VAL A 189 6.06 14.58 26.20
C VAL A 189 7.44 14.17 26.75
N ASN A 190 8.07 13.13 26.18
CA ASN A 190 9.39 12.66 26.60
C ASN A 190 10.56 13.34 25.85
N LEU A 191 10.29 14.19 24.86
CA LEU A 191 11.31 14.90 24.09
C LEU A 191 11.70 16.24 24.74
N PRO A 192 12.85 16.84 24.38
CA PRO A 192 13.21 18.18 24.85
C PRO A 192 12.13 19.23 24.51
N LYS A 193 12.01 20.27 25.34
CA LYS A 193 10.96 21.30 25.21
C LYS A 193 10.91 21.97 23.84
N ASP A 194 12.05 22.14 23.19
CA ASP A 194 12.13 22.75 21.85
C ASP A 194 11.41 21.90 20.79
N TRP A 195 11.56 20.58 20.87
CA TRP A 195 10.87 19.63 19.97
C TRP A 195 9.38 19.53 20.30
N GLN A 196 9.02 19.61 21.57
CA GLN A 196 7.61 19.68 21.97
C GLN A 196 6.93 20.91 21.39
N LYS A 197 7.57 22.08 21.52
CA LYS A 197 7.05 23.35 20.98
C LYS A 197 6.89 23.29 19.47
N LEU A 198 7.93 22.85 18.75
CA LEU A 198 7.88 22.69 17.29
C LEU A 198 6.72 21.78 16.85
N TYR A 199 6.50 20.68 17.56
CA TYR A 199 5.41 19.76 17.26
C TYR A 199 4.03 20.38 17.51
N MET A 200 3.84 21.10 18.62
CA MET A 200 2.58 21.78 18.92
C MET A 200 2.28 22.87 17.88
N ASP A 201 3.28 23.66 17.49
CA ASP A 201 3.14 24.69 16.43
C ASP A 201 2.70 24.05 15.09
N LEU A 202 3.29 22.90 14.72
CA LEU A 202 2.90 22.14 13.52
C LEU A 202 1.48 21.56 13.63
N LYS A 203 1.12 21.05 14.80
CA LYS A 203 -0.21 20.47 15.05
C LYS A 203 -1.30 21.53 14.94
N ASP A 204 -1.08 22.70 15.54
CA ASP A 204 -2.00 23.83 15.50
C ASP A 204 -2.17 24.34 14.06
N TYR A 205 -1.07 24.47 13.30
CA TYR A 205 -1.13 24.82 11.88
C TYR A 205 -1.98 23.84 11.06
N MET A 206 -1.85 22.53 11.30
CA MET A 206 -2.66 21.52 10.62
C MET A 206 -4.14 21.58 11.01
N GLN A 207 -4.46 21.83 12.29
CA GLN A 207 -5.85 21.94 12.76
C GLN A 207 -6.55 23.20 12.24
N VAL A 208 -5.86 24.35 12.23
CA VAL A 208 -6.39 25.59 11.66
C VAL A 208 -6.71 25.41 10.17
N LYS A 209 -5.82 24.75 9.42
CA LYS A 209 -6.06 24.47 8.00
C LYS A 209 -7.22 23.50 7.77
N HIS A 210 -7.44 22.54 8.67
CA HIS A 210 -8.62 21.67 8.62
C HIS A 210 -9.93 22.43 8.90
N MET A 211 -9.95 23.43 9.79
CA MET A 211 -11.14 24.26 10.01
C MET A 211 -11.47 25.13 8.80
N VAL A 212 -10.48 25.79 8.20
CA VAL A 212 -10.69 26.65 7.01
C VAL A 212 -11.21 25.85 5.80
N VAL A 213 -10.70 24.63 5.57
CA VAL A 213 -11.19 23.76 4.49
C VAL A 213 -12.59 23.20 4.78
N SER A 214 -12.99 23.10 6.04
CA SER A 214 -14.34 22.64 6.43
C SER A 214 -15.40 23.71 6.20
N GLU A 215 -15.02 24.99 6.29
CA GLU A 215 -15.90 26.14 6.02
C GLU A 215 -16.10 26.34 4.51
N GLU A 216 -15.05 26.23 3.69
CA GLU A 216 -15.16 26.33 2.21
C GLU A 216 -16.01 25.21 1.57
N VAL A 217 -16.15 24.06 2.24
CA VAL A 217 -17.00 22.94 1.79
C VAL A 217 -18.45 23.09 2.24
N LYS A 218 -18.73 23.92 3.25
CA LYS A 218 -20.10 24.27 3.65
C LYS A 218 -20.71 25.40 2.82
N ASP A 219 -19.86 26.22 2.19
CA ASP A 219 -20.27 27.36 1.36
C ASP A 219 -20.38 27.02 -0.14
N LYS A 220 -20.46 25.73 -0.51
CA LYS A 220 -20.77 25.23 -1.86
C LYS A 220 -21.91 24.22 -1.85
#